data_AF-A0A1Y4BTG7-F1
#
_entry.id   AF-A0A1Y4BTG7-F1
#
_cell.length_a   1.000
_cell.length_b   1.000
_cell.length_c   1.000
_cell.angle_alpha   90.00
_cell.angle_beta   90.00
_cell.angle_gamma   90.00
#
_symmetry.space_group_name_H-M   'P 1'
#
loop_
_entity.id
_entity.type
_entity.pdbx_description
1 polymer ?
#
loop_
_entity_poly.entity_id
_entity_poly.type
_entity_poly.pdbx_seq_one_letter_code
_entity_poly.pdbx_strand_id
1 'polypeptide(L)'
;MNSTGKDLSTADLVRNFVLMGLPMDEQEDLYANYWRKIEETLGADSYDEVFDEFLRNWLTVINAPTSIVARDVYRLFKRHVMDNGYDKPGQMADLLKEIRRYTGHYACITAGACKDKEFRVLLTRIQKLDVSVVNPLWCPSSWTMRRFPLA
;
A
#
# COMPACT_ATOMS: atom_id res chain seq x y z
N MET A 1 -12.98 2.42 -18.12
CA MET A 1 -12.78 1.92 -19.49
C MET A 1 -11.67 2.76 -20.11
N ASN A 2 -10.53 2.18 -20.48
CA ASN A 2 -9.54 2.93 -21.26
C ASN A 2 -10.03 3.05 -22.71
N SER A 3 -9.44 3.97 -23.47
CA SER A 3 -9.80 4.28 -24.87
C SER A 3 -9.51 3.16 -25.88
N THR A 4 -9.14 1.95 -25.44
CA THR A 4 -8.70 0.84 -26.30
C THR A 4 -9.46 -0.46 -26.06
N GLY A 5 -10.41 -0.50 -25.11
CA GLY A 5 -11.21 -1.70 -24.82
C GLY A 5 -10.45 -2.84 -24.12
N LYS A 6 -9.20 -2.59 -23.68
CA LYS A 6 -8.40 -3.52 -22.87
C LYS A 6 -8.58 -3.14 -21.40
N ASP A 7 -8.83 -4.11 -20.52
CA ASP A 7 -8.87 -3.84 -19.09
C ASP A 7 -7.51 -3.30 -18.61
N LEU A 8 -7.55 -2.25 -17.80
CA LEU A 8 -6.35 -1.70 -17.17
C LEU A 8 -5.78 -2.74 -16.20
N SER A 9 -4.46 -2.92 -16.21
CA SER A 9 -3.82 -3.79 -15.22
C SER A 9 -3.95 -3.19 -13.82
N THR A 10 -3.80 -4.01 -12.78
CA THR A 10 -3.75 -3.52 -11.39
C THR A 10 -2.65 -2.47 -11.22
N ALA A 11 -1.50 -2.67 -11.89
CA ALA A 11 -0.39 -1.72 -11.88
C ALA A 11 -0.79 -0.38 -12.50
N ASP A 12 -1.47 -0.38 -13.65
CA ASP A 12 -2.01 0.83 -14.27
C ASP A 12 -3.01 1.55 -13.37
N LEU A 13 -3.93 0.81 -12.74
CA LEU A 13 -4.94 1.37 -11.85
C LEU A 13 -4.30 2.05 -10.64
N VAL A 14 -3.30 1.41 -10.04
CA VAL A 14 -2.57 1.97 -8.90
C VAL A 14 -1.73 3.17 -9.33
N ARG A 15 -0.98 3.09 -10.42
CA ARG A 15 -0.20 4.22 -10.98
C ARG A 15 -1.08 5.43 -11.19
N ASN A 16 -2.19 5.23 -11.89
CA ASN A 16 -3.12 6.31 -12.20
C ASN A 16 -3.70 6.91 -10.92
N PHE A 17 -4.03 6.09 -9.92
CA PHE A 17 -4.53 6.58 -8.65
C PHE A 17 -3.52 7.42 -7.87
N VAL A 18 -2.26 6.96 -7.77
CA VAL A 18 -1.22 7.67 -6.98
C VAL A 18 -0.70 8.94 -7.65
N LEU A 19 -0.85 9.05 -8.99
CA LEU A 19 -0.45 10.25 -9.74
C LEU A 19 -1.63 11.22 -10.00
N MET A 20 -2.88 10.75 -9.94
CA MET A 20 -4.04 11.60 -10.18
C MET A 20 -4.20 12.66 -9.08
N GLY A 21 -4.60 13.87 -9.50
CA GLY A 21 -4.92 14.97 -8.58
C GLY A 21 -3.72 15.79 -8.11
N LEU A 22 -2.52 15.50 -8.61
CA LEU A 22 -1.30 16.25 -8.30
C LEU A 22 -0.94 17.24 -9.44
N PRO A 23 -0.23 18.33 -9.13
CA PRO A 23 0.41 19.18 -10.14
C PRO A 23 1.32 18.39 -11.09
N MET A 24 1.48 18.86 -12.33
CA MET A 24 2.23 18.13 -13.37
C MET A 24 3.70 17.87 -12.98
N ASP A 25 4.34 18.85 -12.37
CA ASP A 25 5.69 18.78 -11.83
C ASP A 25 5.82 17.73 -10.72
N GLU A 26 4.85 17.66 -9.81
CA GLU A 26 4.80 16.62 -8.78
C GLU A 26 4.55 15.23 -9.36
N GLN A 27 3.71 15.11 -10.40
CA GLN A 27 3.48 13.84 -11.09
C GLN A 27 4.77 13.31 -11.74
N GLU A 28 5.50 14.18 -12.44
CA GLU A 28 6.78 13.82 -13.07
C GLU A 28 7.82 13.41 -12.03
N ASP A 29 7.91 14.14 -10.92
CA ASP A 29 8.83 13.81 -9.82
C ASP A 29 8.49 12.46 -9.20
N LEU A 30 7.21 12.23 -8.84
CA LEU A 30 6.79 10.98 -8.22
C LEU A 30 6.98 9.78 -9.14
N TYR A 31 6.70 9.97 -10.43
CA TYR A 31 6.91 8.94 -11.44
C TYR A 31 8.38 8.60 -11.58
N ALA A 32 9.24 9.58 -11.83
CA ALA A 32 10.67 9.37 -12.08
C ALA A 32 11.41 8.84 -10.84
N ASN A 33 11.07 9.36 -9.65
CA ASN A 33 11.83 9.06 -8.44
C ASN A 33 11.33 7.83 -7.68
N TYR A 34 10.07 7.45 -7.83
CA TYR A 34 9.49 6.31 -7.11
C TYR A 34 8.87 5.26 -8.03
N TRP A 35 7.87 5.61 -8.83
CA TRP A 35 7.11 4.63 -9.61
C TRP A 35 7.99 3.86 -10.59
N ARG A 36 8.80 4.57 -11.38
CA ARG A 36 9.73 3.96 -12.33
C ARG A 36 10.74 3.03 -11.64
N LYS A 37 11.19 3.38 -10.43
CA LYS A 37 12.13 2.52 -9.68
C LYS A 37 11.44 1.26 -9.17
N ILE A 38 10.14 1.31 -8.87
CA ILE A 38 9.34 0.13 -8.53
C ILE A 38 9.25 -0.80 -9.74
N GLU A 39 8.92 -0.27 -10.92
CA GLU A 39 8.89 -0.99 -12.20
C GLU A 39 10.23 -1.68 -12.49
N GLU A 40 11.33 -0.93 -12.42
CA GLU A 40 12.68 -1.46 -12.67
C GLU A 40 13.08 -2.55 -11.66
N THR A 41 12.61 -2.47 -10.41
CA THR A 41 12.94 -3.44 -9.35
C THR A 41 12.18 -4.76 -9.51
N LEU A 42 10.94 -4.72 -9.97
CA LEU A 42 10.10 -5.91 -10.14
C LEU A 42 10.36 -6.65 -11.47
N GLY A 43 11.06 -6.01 -12.41
CA GLY A 43 11.45 -6.59 -13.70
C GLY A 43 10.44 -6.26 -14.80
N ALA A 44 10.96 -5.87 -15.97
CA ALA A 44 10.15 -5.33 -17.07
C ALA A 44 9.35 -6.38 -17.85
N ASP A 45 9.86 -7.61 -17.97
CA ASP A 45 9.31 -8.61 -18.90
C ASP A 45 7.98 -9.25 -18.43
N SER A 46 7.73 -9.25 -17.12
CA SER A 46 6.50 -9.79 -16.51
C SER A 46 5.91 -8.84 -15.45
N TYR A 47 6.13 -7.53 -15.63
CA TYR A 47 5.83 -6.50 -14.65
C TYR A 47 4.39 -6.56 -14.12
N ASP A 48 3.38 -6.65 -14.99
CA ASP A 48 1.97 -6.60 -14.57
C ASP A 48 1.60 -7.76 -13.63
N GLU A 49 2.05 -8.99 -13.92
CA GLU A 49 1.76 -10.18 -13.11
C GLU A 49 2.53 -10.14 -11.79
N VAL A 50 3.81 -9.78 -11.84
CA VAL A 50 4.68 -9.68 -10.67
C VAL A 50 4.20 -8.56 -9.74
N PHE A 51 3.73 -7.44 -10.29
CA PHE A 51 3.18 -6.34 -9.52
C PHE A 51 1.87 -6.73 -8.83
N ASP A 52 0.97 -7.44 -9.52
CA ASP A 52 -0.29 -7.91 -8.92
C ASP A 52 -0.04 -8.86 -7.73
N GLU A 53 0.88 -9.82 -7.91
CA GLU A 53 1.30 -10.72 -6.84
C GLU A 53 1.96 -9.96 -5.67
N PHE A 54 2.90 -9.08 -5.98
CA PHE A 54 3.56 -8.22 -4.99
C PHE A 54 2.54 -7.43 -4.18
N LEU A 55 1.62 -6.73 -4.85
CA LEU A 55 0.66 -5.86 -4.20
C LEU A 55 -0.29 -6.65 -3.32
N ARG A 56 -0.74 -7.82 -3.78
CA ARG A 56 -1.56 -8.75 -2.97
C ARG A 56 -0.81 -9.23 -1.73
N ASN A 57 0.46 -9.62 -1.87
CA ASN A 57 1.29 -10.06 -0.76
C ASN A 57 1.52 -8.93 0.25
N TRP A 58 1.84 -7.72 -0.24
CA TRP A 58 1.99 -6.53 0.59
C TRP A 58 0.70 -6.20 1.35
N LEU A 59 -0.46 -6.17 0.67
CA LEU A 59 -1.76 -5.94 1.31
C LEU A 59 -2.11 -7.02 2.34
N THR A 60 -1.70 -8.27 2.12
CA THR A 60 -1.92 -9.36 3.08
C THR A 60 -1.06 -9.18 4.33
N VAL A 61 0.18 -8.70 4.17
CA VAL A 61 1.07 -8.41 5.29
C VAL A 61 0.52 -7.28 6.16
N ILE A 62 -0.04 -6.23 5.56
CA ILE A 62 -0.58 -5.08 6.31
C ILE A 62 -1.99 -5.30 6.87
N ASN A 63 -2.83 -6.16 6.25
CA ASN A 63 -4.22 -6.39 6.68
C ASN A 63 -4.41 -7.70 7.48
N ALA A 64 -3.34 -8.38 7.89
CA ALA A 64 -3.36 -9.65 8.62
C ALA A 64 -3.87 -10.86 7.77
N PRO A 65 -3.98 -12.11 8.31
CA PRO A 65 -3.96 -13.35 7.53
C PRO A 65 -5.30 -13.72 6.86
N THR A 66 -5.99 -12.76 6.26
CA THR A 66 -7.17 -13.03 5.43
C THR A 66 -6.74 -13.18 3.98
N SER A 67 -7.11 -14.29 3.33
CA SER A 67 -6.84 -14.49 1.91
C SER A 67 -7.56 -13.42 1.08
N ILE A 68 -6.79 -12.54 0.42
CA ILE A 68 -7.30 -11.50 -0.46
C ILE A 68 -7.60 -12.09 -1.84
N VAL A 69 -8.79 -11.79 -2.38
CA VAL A 69 -9.20 -12.14 -3.75
C VAL A 69 -8.62 -11.10 -4.72
N ALA A 70 -8.09 -11.53 -5.88
CA ALA A 70 -7.44 -10.65 -6.86
C ALA A 70 -8.29 -9.43 -7.25
N ARG A 71 -9.59 -9.61 -7.49
CA ARG A 71 -10.53 -8.52 -7.84
C ARG A 71 -10.65 -7.42 -6.76
N ASP A 72 -10.33 -7.75 -5.51
CA ASP A 72 -10.46 -6.84 -4.38
C ASP A 72 -9.15 -6.09 -4.06
N VAL A 73 -8.03 -6.49 -4.66
CA VAL A 73 -6.69 -5.91 -4.41
C VAL A 73 -6.70 -4.39 -4.60
N TYR A 74 -7.16 -3.89 -5.75
CA TYR A 74 -7.22 -2.45 -6.00
C TYR A 74 -8.18 -1.71 -5.05
N ARG A 75 -9.30 -2.35 -4.69
CA ARG A 75 -10.28 -1.77 -3.75
C ARG A 75 -9.69 -1.63 -2.35
N LEU A 76 -8.98 -2.66 -1.88
CA LEU A 76 -8.29 -2.67 -0.58
C LEU A 76 -7.12 -1.70 -0.55
N PHE A 77 -6.37 -1.59 -1.66
CA PHE A 77 -5.33 -0.58 -1.81
C PHE A 77 -5.88 0.83 -1.60
N LYS A 78 -6.95 1.21 -2.31
CA LYS A 78 -7.57 2.53 -2.12
C LYS A 78 -8.04 2.76 -0.70
N ARG A 79 -8.65 1.75 -0.08
CA ARG A 79 -9.07 1.83 1.33
C ARG A 79 -7.89 2.11 2.24
N HIS A 80 -6.78 1.37 2.07
CA HIS A 80 -5.56 1.57 2.85
C HIS A 80 -5.02 3.01 2.69
N VAL A 81 -5.04 3.57 1.48
CA VAL A 81 -4.63 4.96 1.23
C VAL A 81 -5.50 5.94 2.01
N MET A 82 -6.82 5.79 1.96
CA MET A 82 -7.76 6.69 2.65
C MET A 82 -7.68 6.54 4.18
N ASP A 83 -7.64 5.31 4.69
CA ASP A 83 -7.67 5.04 6.13
C ASP A 83 -6.41 5.55 6.85
N ASN A 84 -5.27 5.59 6.15
CA ASN A 84 -4.01 6.12 6.67
C ASN A 84 -3.77 7.61 6.32
N GLY A 85 -4.68 8.23 5.57
CA GLY A 85 -4.60 9.64 5.21
C GLY A 85 -3.50 9.98 4.19
N TYR A 86 -3.08 9.02 3.37
CA TYR A 86 -2.10 9.24 2.29
C TYR A 86 -2.65 10.07 1.13
N ASP A 87 -3.98 10.26 1.08
CA ASP A 87 -4.68 11.14 0.14
C ASP A 87 -4.42 12.64 0.41
N LYS A 88 -3.86 12.97 1.57
CA LYS A 88 -3.51 14.35 1.93
C LYS A 88 -2.30 14.84 1.13
N PRO A 89 -2.21 16.17 0.85
CA PRO A 89 -1.09 16.75 0.13
C PRO A 89 0.26 16.37 0.74
N GLY A 90 1.20 15.92 -0.11
CA GLY A 90 2.56 15.54 0.29
C GLY A 90 2.70 14.17 0.96
N GLN A 91 1.62 13.48 1.32
CA GLN A 91 1.71 12.15 1.95
C GLN A 91 1.82 11.01 0.94
N MET A 92 1.39 11.23 -0.31
CA MET A 92 1.51 10.23 -1.39
C MET A 92 2.97 9.82 -1.64
N ALA A 93 3.91 10.76 -1.51
CA ALA A 93 5.34 10.47 -1.62
C ALA A 93 5.80 9.47 -0.56
N ASP A 94 5.26 9.53 0.66
CA ASP A 94 5.62 8.63 1.75
C ASP A 94 5.05 7.23 1.54
N LEU A 95 3.83 7.11 0.99
CA LEU A 95 3.29 5.84 0.51
C LEU A 95 4.19 5.21 -0.55
N LEU A 96 4.60 5.98 -1.57
CA LEU A 96 5.45 5.48 -2.65
C LEU A 96 6.86 5.11 -2.17
N LYS A 97 7.43 5.84 -1.21
CA LYS A 97 8.67 5.45 -0.51
C LYS A 97 8.52 4.12 0.19
N GLU A 98 7.40 3.92 0.89
CA GLU A 98 7.12 2.67 1.58
C GLU A 98 6.99 1.51 0.59
N ILE A 99 6.13 1.63 -0.42
CA ILE A 99 5.95 0.60 -1.46
C ILE A 99 7.29 0.25 -2.10
N ARG A 100 8.09 1.25 -2.50
CA ARG A 100 9.43 1.04 -3.08
C ARG A 100 10.37 0.26 -2.15
N ARG A 101 10.29 0.47 -0.83
CA ARG A 101 11.07 -0.30 0.13
C ARG A 101 10.65 -1.76 0.13
N TYR A 102 9.35 -2.04 0.13
CA TYR A 102 8.84 -3.40 0.06
C TYR A 102 9.16 -4.10 -1.25
N THR A 103 9.13 -3.40 -2.38
CA THR A 103 9.49 -4.01 -3.67
C THR A 103 10.95 -4.43 -3.70
N GLY A 104 11.86 -3.64 -3.10
CA GLY A 104 13.26 -4.03 -2.91
C GLY A 104 13.42 -5.29 -2.06
N HIS A 105 12.62 -5.42 -0.99
CA HIS A 105 12.61 -6.64 -0.18
C HIS A 105 12.03 -7.84 -0.93
N TYR A 106 10.94 -7.63 -1.67
CA TYR A 106 10.30 -8.65 -2.49
C TYR A 106 11.27 -9.18 -3.56
N ALA A 107 11.90 -8.30 -4.33
CA ALA A 107 12.89 -8.65 -5.34
C ALA A 107 14.09 -9.42 -4.75
N CYS A 108 14.55 -9.01 -3.57
CA CYS A 108 15.62 -9.71 -2.85
C CYS A 108 15.22 -11.12 -2.39
N ILE A 109 13.95 -11.34 -2.02
CA ILE A 109 13.40 -12.65 -1.67
C ILE A 109 13.23 -13.52 -2.91
N THR A 110 12.62 -13.00 -3.98
CA THR A 110 12.38 -13.75 -5.22
C THR A 110 13.67 -14.09 -5.95
N ALA A 111 14.70 -13.23 -5.87
CA ALA A 111 16.04 -13.50 -6.37
C ALA A 111 16.87 -14.44 -5.46
N GLY A 112 16.36 -14.86 -4.30
CA GLY A 112 17.07 -15.72 -3.35
C GLY A 112 18.28 -15.08 -2.67
N ALA A 113 18.41 -13.74 -2.74
CA ALA A 113 19.55 -12.99 -2.20
C ALA A 113 19.33 -12.52 -0.76
N CYS A 114 18.11 -12.65 -0.21
CA CYS A 114 17.74 -12.13 1.10
C CYS A 114 18.09 -13.07 2.28
N LYS A 115 18.74 -12.51 3.31
CA LYS A 115 18.98 -13.20 4.59
C LYS A 115 17.74 -13.08 5.49
N ASP A 116 17.23 -14.23 5.97
CA ASP A 116 16.02 -14.43 6.79
C ASP A 116 15.84 -13.44 7.97
N LYS A 117 16.95 -12.90 8.52
CA LYS A 117 16.96 -11.94 9.63
C LYS A 117 16.36 -10.57 9.27
N GLU A 118 16.60 -10.06 8.06
CA GLU A 118 16.11 -8.73 7.66
C GLU A 118 14.59 -8.75 7.48
N PHE A 119 14.08 -9.81 6.86
CA PHE A 119 12.64 -10.04 6.66
C PHE A 119 11.87 -10.09 7.99
N ARG A 120 12.38 -10.84 8.98
CA ARG A 120 11.75 -10.94 10.31
C ARG A 120 11.75 -9.62 11.09
N VAL A 121 12.83 -8.84 10.98
CA VAL A 121 12.91 -7.51 11.60
C VAL A 121 11.96 -6.53 10.95
N LEU A 122 11.78 -6.60 9.62
CA LEU A 122 10.80 -5.79 8.89
C LEU A 122 9.37 -6.16 9.31
N LEU A 123 9.04 -7.45 9.31
CA LEU A 123 7.72 -7.93 9.76
C LEU A 123 7.41 -7.46 11.19
N THR A 124 8.41 -7.51 12.08
CA THR A 124 8.27 -7.02 13.47
C THR A 124 8.11 -5.50 13.54
N ARG A 125 8.75 -4.73 12.65
CA ARG A 125 8.60 -3.26 12.59
C ARG A 125 7.23 -2.84 12.06
N ILE A 126 6.71 -3.56 11.07
CA ILE A 126 5.39 -3.34 10.49
C ILE A 126 4.33 -3.61 11.54
N GLN A 127 4.43 -4.75 12.22
CA GLN A 127 3.57 -5.06 13.37
C GLN A 127 3.64 -3.97 14.45
N LYS A 128 4.81 -3.38 14.70
CA LYS A 128 4.97 -2.31 15.70
C LYS A 128 4.43 -0.94 15.26
N LEU A 129 4.46 -0.63 13.97
CA LEU A 129 3.88 0.62 13.44
C LEU A 129 2.34 0.54 13.46
N ASP A 130 1.78 -0.64 13.19
CA ASP A 130 0.35 -0.93 13.23
C ASP A 130 -0.26 -0.76 14.63
N VAL A 131 0.49 -1.06 15.72
CA VAL A 131 0.01 -0.82 17.10
C VAL A 131 0.01 0.68 17.49
N SER A 132 0.58 1.58 16.68
CA SER A 132 0.62 3.02 17.02
C SER A 132 -0.40 3.88 16.28
N VAL A 133 -1.00 3.38 15.20
CA VAL A 133 -2.03 4.12 14.43
C VAL A 133 -3.44 3.63 14.76
N VAL A 134 -3.58 2.69 15.70
CA VAL A 134 -4.87 2.47 16.35
C VAL A 134 -5.03 3.46 17.50
N ASN A 135 -5.96 4.40 17.27
CA ASN A 135 -6.93 4.97 18.21
C ASN A 135 -6.72 6.46 18.55
N PRO A 136 -7.77 7.29 18.74
CA PRO A 136 -9.22 7.03 18.60
C PRO A 136 -9.94 8.04 17.70
N LEU A 137 -11.07 7.63 17.15
CA LEU A 137 -12.14 8.55 16.77
C LEU A 137 -12.49 9.44 17.98
N TRP A 138 -11.94 10.64 17.99
CA TRP A 138 -12.55 11.79 18.63
C TRP A 138 -13.91 12.03 17.96
N CYS A 139 -14.95 11.45 18.54
CA CYS A 139 -16.29 11.98 18.42
C CYS A 139 -16.51 12.91 19.62
N PRO A 140 -16.50 14.24 19.46
CA PRO A 140 -16.95 15.12 20.52
C PRO A 140 -18.48 15.10 20.54
N SER A 141 -19.02 15.15 21.76
CA SER A 141 -20.42 15.37 22.14
C SER A 141 -21.36 14.16 22.15
N SER A 142 -21.34 13.42 23.26
CA SER A 142 -22.44 13.50 24.23
C SER A 142 -22.17 12.59 25.41
N TRP A 143 -21.75 13.23 26.50
CA TRP A 143 -21.86 12.68 27.84
C TRP A 143 -23.32 12.31 28.11
N THR A 144 -23.60 11.03 28.36
CA THR A 144 -24.52 10.68 29.44
C THR A 144 -24.08 9.35 30.06
N MET A 145 -23.54 9.45 31.26
CA MET A 145 -23.38 8.34 32.20
C MET A 145 -24.72 7.61 32.36
N ARG A 146 -24.70 6.29 32.27
CA ARG A 146 -25.45 5.41 33.18
C ARG A 146 -24.73 4.08 33.31
N ARG A 147 -23.97 3.95 34.41
CA ARG A 147 -23.67 2.67 35.07
C ARG A 147 -25.00 1.96 35.33
N PHE A 148 -25.10 0.66 35.08
CA PHE A 148 -25.77 -0.28 35.99
C PHE A 148 -25.13 -1.68 35.86
N PRO A 149 -25.13 -2.48 36.94
CA PRO A 149 -24.15 -3.53 37.20
C PRO A 149 -24.64 -4.92 36.79
N LEU A 150 -23.68 -5.84 36.74
CA LEU A 150 -23.86 -7.28 36.59
C LEU A 150 -24.59 -7.87 37.81
N ALA A 151 -25.52 -8.78 37.53
CA ALA A 151 -25.92 -9.88 38.38
C ALA A 151 -25.94 -11.14 37.52
#